data_AF-X0RY28-F1
#
_entry.id   AF-X0RY28-F1
#
_cell.length_a   1.000
_cell.length_b   1.000
_cell.length_c   1.000
_cell.angle_alpha   90.00
_cell.angle_beta   90.00
_cell.angle_gamma   90.00
#
_symmetry.space_group_name_H-M   'P 1'
#
loop_
_entity.id
_entity.type
_entity.pdbx_description
1 polymer ?
#
loop_
_entity_poly.entity_id
_entity_poly.type
_entity_poly.pdbx_seq_one_letter_code
_entity_poly.pdbx_strand_id
1 'polypeptide(L)' 'EKLREIPILIITGMREQIAFLFPGQPVHPSFVPVDELIEKPVEPNLLLEKVSTLLKMAEERKAQIDKN' A
#
# COMPACT_ATOMS: atom_id res chain seq x y z
N GLU A 1 -1.84 -6.80 -16.98
CA GLU A 1 -2.33 -5.43 -16.62
C GLU A 1 -3.30 -5.39 -15.45
N LYS A 2 -4.26 -6.31 -15.29
CA LYS A 2 -5.28 -6.28 -14.20
C LYS A 2 -4.78 -6.24 -12.75
N LEU A 3 -3.57 -6.74 -12.47
CA LEU A 3 -3.04 -6.79 -11.10
C LEU A 3 -2.57 -5.43 -10.58
N ARG A 4 -2.40 -4.42 -11.45
CA ARG A 4 -1.94 -3.08 -11.07
C ARG A 4 -2.98 -2.29 -10.26
N GLU A 5 -4.24 -2.69 -10.28
CA GLU A 5 -5.34 -1.98 -9.65
C GLU A 5 -5.67 -2.50 -8.24
N ILE A 6 -5.07 -3.62 -7.84
CA ILE A 6 -5.30 -4.23 -6.53
C ILE A 6 -4.56 -3.40 -5.48
N PRO A 7 -5.24 -2.89 -4.43
CA PRO A 7 -4.56 -2.19 -3.35
C PRO A 7 -3.62 -3.13 -2.57
N ILE A 8 -2.39 -2.68 -2.31
CA ILE A 8 -1.36 -3.47 -1.64
C ILE A 8 -0.99 -2.83 -0.30
N LEU A 9 -1.15 -3.61 0.77
CA LEU A 9 -0.74 -3.27 2.14
C LEU A 9 0.33 -4.24 2.63
N ILE A 10 1.51 -3.74 2.97
CA ILE A 10 2.57 -4.55 3.60
C ILE A 10 2.51 -4.39 5.12
N ILE A 11 2.56 -5.52 5.84
CA ILE A 11 2.68 -5.57 7.31
C ILE A 11 3.98 -6.27 7.68
N THR A 12 4.94 -5.54 8.25
CA THR A 12 6.31 -6.04 8.50
C THR A 12 6.78 -5.82 9.94
N GLY A 13 7.65 -6.70 10.45
CA GLY A 13 8.33 -6.51 11.73
C GLY A 13 9.76 -5.96 11.60
N MET A 14 10.18 -5.59 10.39
CA MET A 14 11.55 -5.12 10.11
C MET A 14 11.64 -3.62 10.41
N ARG A 15 12.20 -3.28 11.58
CA ARG A 15 12.35 -1.88 12.06
C ARG A 15 13.38 -1.04 11.28
N GLU A 16 14.43 -1.66 10.76
CA GLU A 16 15.66 -0.93 10.38
C GLU A 16 16.19 -1.17 8.96
N GLN A 17 15.45 -1.85 8.08
CA GLN A 17 15.90 -2.09 6.70
C GLN A 17 15.02 -1.43 5.62
N ILE A 18 14.27 -0.40 5.99
CA ILE A 18 13.40 0.35 5.06
C ILE A 18 13.67 1.86 5.15
N ALA A 19 14.94 2.26 5.22
CA ALA A 19 15.37 3.66 5.04
C ALA A 19 15.10 4.20 3.61
N PHE A 20 14.27 3.53 2.79
CA PHE A 20 14.06 3.76 1.36
C PHE A 20 12.69 4.34 0.99
N LEU A 21 11.86 4.73 1.96
CA LEU A 21 10.57 5.38 1.69
C LEU A 21 10.68 6.91 1.56
N PHE A 22 11.89 7.43 1.30
CA PHE A 22 12.06 8.84 0.97
C PHE A 22 11.79 9.05 -0.53
N PRO A 23 10.98 10.05 -0.91
CA PRO A 23 10.86 10.46 -2.31
C PRO A 23 12.26 10.77 -2.86
N GLY A 24 12.70 10.03 -3.89
CA GLY A 24 13.96 10.29 -4.59
C GLY A 24 15.11 9.31 -4.37
N GLN A 25 14.93 8.21 -3.61
CA GLN A 25 15.92 7.12 -3.56
C GLN A 25 15.52 5.91 -4.41
N PRO A 26 16.50 5.15 -4.96
CA PRO A 26 16.23 4.06 -5.88
C PRO A 26 15.44 2.94 -5.18
N VAL A 27 14.14 2.88 -5.50
CA VAL A 27 13.26 1.76 -5.18
C VAL A 27 13.99 0.49 -5.61
N HIS A 28 14.33 -0.39 -4.67
CA HIS A 28 15.08 -1.61 -4.98
C HIS A 28 14.33 -2.37 -6.08
N PRO A 29 15.00 -2.96 -7.11
CA PRO A 29 14.35 -3.46 -8.32
C PRO A 29 13.24 -4.50 -8.09
N SER A 30 13.24 -5.13 -6.92
CA SER A 30 12.26 -6.13 -6.47
C SER A 30 11.09 -5.56 -5.67
N PHE A 31 11.08 -4.27 -5.33
CA PHE A 31 9.97 -3.66 -4.61
C PHE A 31 8.86 -3.30 -5.59
N VAL A 32 7.73 -3.97 -5.41
CA VAL A 32 6.48 -3.62 -6.10
C VAL A 32 5.97 -2.28 -5.58
N PRO A 33 5.30 -1.47 -6.42
CA PRO A 33 4.58 -0.29 -5.93
C PRO A 33 3.53 -0.75 -4.90
N VAL A 34 3.51 -0.12 -3.73
CA VAL A 34 2.55 -0.41 -2.66
C VAL A 34 1.79 0.85 -2.27
N ASP A 35 0.53 0.68 -1.90
CA ASP A 35 -0.32 1.80 -1.46
C ASP A 35 0.00 2.18 -0.01
N GLU A 36 0.30 1.21 0.85
CA GLU A 36 0.57 1.48 2.27
C GLU A 36 1.48 0.41 2.93
N LEU A 37 2.16 0.83 4.00
CA LEU A 37 3.07 0.02 4.83
C LEU A 37 2.77 0.23 6.31
N ILE A 38 2.74 -0.87 7.09
CA ILE A 38 2.55 -0.84 8.54
C ILE A 38 3.57 -1.73 9.25
N GLU A 39 4.05 -1.28 10.41
CA GLU A 39 4.96 -2.04 11.27
C GLU A 39 4.18 -2.88 12.29
N LYS A 40 4.67 -4.09 12.59
CA LYS A 40 4.19 -4.91 13.69
C LYS A 40 4.75 -4.43 15.04
N PRO A 41 4.00 -4.59 16.14
CA PRO A 41 2.63 -5.08 16.20
C PRO A 41 1.63 -4.02 15.70
N VAL A 42 0.59 -4.47 15.00
CA VAL A 42 -0.49 -3.58 14.53
C VAL A 42 -1.71 -3.78 15.40
N GLU A 43 -2.28 -2.68 15.90
CA GLU A 43 -3.58 -2.68 16.57
C GLU A 43 -4.69 -3.16 15.62
N PRO A 44 -5.52 -4.16 15.99
CA PRO A 44 -6.52 -4.72 15.07
C PRO A 44 -7.49 -3.69 14.48
N ASN A 45 -7.94 -2.73 15.29
CA ASN A 45 -8.84 -1.68 14.82
C ASN A 45 -8.16 -0.72 13.83
N LEU A 46 -6.88 -0.43 14.04
CA LEU A 46 -6.07 0.37 13.11
C LEU A 46 -5.90 -0.36 11.78
N LEU A 47 -5.68 -1.67 11.80
CA LEU A 47 -5.59 -2.46 10.57
C LEU A 47 -6.91 -2.42 9.78
N LEU A 48 -8.04 -2.58 10.46
CA LEU A 48 -9.37 -2.52 9.82
C LEU A 48 -9.65 -1.14 9.20
N GLU A 49 -9.26 -0.07 9.88
CA GLU A 49 -9.39 1.30 9.36
C GLU A 49 -8.57 1.51 8.08
N LYS A 50 -7.31 1.05 8.08
CA LYS A 50 -6.42 1.13 6.90
C LYS A 50 -6.96 0.33 5.72
N VAL A 51 -7.39 -0.91 5.95
CA VAL A 51 -8.00 -1.74 4.90
C VAL A 51 -9.28 -1.09 4.35
N SER A 52 -10.14 -0.53 5.21
CA SER A 52 -11.35 0.17 4.78
C SER A 52 -11.02 1.37 3.87
N THR A 53 -9.98 2.12 4.23
CA THR A 53 -9.50 3.28 3.44
C THR A 53 -8.97 2.83 2.07
N LEU A 54 -8.12 1.81 2.04
CA LEU A 54 -7.54 1.28 0.80
C LEU A 54 -8.62 0.74 -0.16
N LEU A 55 -9.64 0.07 0.38
CA LEU A 55 -10.75 -0.43 -0.44
C LEU A 55 -11.55 0.72 -1.07
N LYS A 56 -11.89 1.77 -0.30
CA LYS A 56 -12.57 2.96 -0.84
C LYS A 56 -11.77 3.62 -1.95
N MET A 57 -10.47 3.81 -1.73
CA MET A 57 -9.57 4.39 -2.74
C MET A 57 -9.52 3.52 -4.01
N ALA A 58 -9.49 2.20 -3.87
CA ALA A 58 -9.52 1.29 -5.01
C ALA A 58 -10.84 1.38 -5.80
N GLU A 59 -11.98 1.49 -5.11
CA GLU A 59 -13.29 1.70 -5.74
C GLU A 59 -13.35 3.03 -6.51
N GLU A 60 -12.83 4.10 -5.92
CA GLU A 60 -12.76 5.42 -6.56
C GLU A 60 -11.88 5.41 -7.82
N ARG A 61 -10.71 4.76 -7.76
CA ARG A 61 -9.82 4.58 -8.91
C ARG A 61 -10.51 3.80 -10.02
N LYS A 62 -11.18 2.69 -9.68
CA LYS A 62 -11.92 1.88 -10.64
C LYS A 62 -13.03 2.71 -11.30
N ALA A 63 -13.79 3.48 -10.52
CA ALA A 63 -14.85 4.33 -11.05
C ALA A 63 -14.34 5.46 -11.96
N GLN A 64 -13.11 5.92 -11.79
CA GLN A 64 -12.47 6.88 -12.70
C GLN A 64 -12.00 6.23 -13.99
N ILE A 65 -11.47 5.00 -13.93
CA ILE A 65 -11.08 4.22 -15.11
C ILE A 65 -12.31 3.88 -15.95
N ASP A 66 -13.39 3.40 -15.33
CA ASP A 66 -14.63 3.02 -16.03
C ASP A 66 -15.36 4.22 -16.69
N LYS A 67 -15.00 5.46 -16.33
CA LYS A 67 -15.58 6.70 -16.87
C LYS A 67 -14.77 7.32 -18.02
N ASN A 68 -13.52 6.88 -18.23
CA ASN A 68 -12.60 7.38 -19.26
C ASN A 68 -12.47 6.40 -20.43
#